data_AF-A0A2R7S0E7-F1
#
_entry.id   AF-A0A2R7S0E7-F1
#
_cell.length_a   1.000
_cell.length_b   1.000
_cell.length_c   1.000
_cell.angle_alpha   90.00
_cell.angle_beta   90.00
_cell.angle_gamma   90.00
#
_symmetry.space_group_name_H-M   'P 1'
#
loop_
_entity.id
_entity.type
_entity.pdbx_description
1 polymer ?
#
loop_
_entity_poly.entity_id
_entity_poly.type
_entity_poly.pdbx_seq_one_letter_code
_entity_poly.pdbx_strand_id
1 'polypeptide(L)'
;TKPFIKKGDWVVMQFGHNDASPVNDNSRARGVLRGTGPEQEDIDNLLTGKRETVSTYGAYLRGYIAEIRAAGATPVICSPVIRKRWEADGVKVPRAGGNFAAWAAEVAKQEGVAFIDLNEWGARRYEALGKAVADTLFPPDPETVHTNWLGAAVNAQLVIAGLLQNKVLPEDVYLRRFAPDGSDDRPVADARKVKVEAPRDPQLPSLVMIGDSTVRSGGQNGAYGWGERLAAFFDTQRINIVNNAIGGRSSRTFFTEGRWASVLDQLKPGDTLLIQFGHNDGARIGDPAGKNRGSVPGTGNETQEDTRPDGSKEQVQSYGWYLRRYIADAKARGARVVVLSPIPHKDRWQPGTARDFDTYAAWGEQVAQASGADFVDLTLRITEAYRAVGSAHVDAFFADARTHTNDAGAIFNATQVVEALKRLPGQPLQRFLRPAAP
;
A
#
# COMPACT_ATOMS: atom_id res chain seq x y z
N THR A 1 20.91 21.56 -4.16
CA THR A 1 20.32 20.47 -4.98
C THR A 1 20.86 20.43 -6.40
N LYS A 2 20.97 21.56 -7.12
CA LYS A 2 21.49 21.64 -8.51
C LYS A 2 22.66 20.69 -8.87
N PRO A 3 23.74 20.54 -8.07
CA PRO A 3 24.86 19.63 -8.40
C PRO A 3 24.53 18.14 -8.44
N PHE A 4 23.35 17.73 -7.96
CA PHE A 4 22.90 16.34 -7.92
C PHE A 4 21.98 15.95 -9.08
N ILE A 5 21.47 16.93 -9.84
CA ILE A 5 20.57 16.70 -10.98
C ILE A 5 21.40 16.24 -12.18
N LYS A 6 21.01 15.11 -12.78
CA LYS A 6 21.67 14.49 -13.93
C LYS A 6 20.72 14.44 -15.12
N LYS A 7 21.31 14.31 -16.31
CA LYS A 7 20.56 14.09 -17.55
C LYS A 7 19.72 12.80 -17.42
N GLY A 8 18.42 12.93 -17.68
CA GLY A 8 17.44 11.84 -17.56
C GLY A 8 16.74 11.75 -16.19
N ASP A 9 17.11 12.55 -15.19
CA ASP A 9 16.38 12.60 -13.92
C ASP A 9 14.99 13.23 -14.08
N TRP A 10 14.08 12.92 -13.15
CA TRP A 10 12.82 13.63 -12.96
C TRP A 10 12.87 14.43 -11.67
N VAL A 11 12.61 15.74 -11.75
CA VAL A 11 12.67 16.65 -10.61
C VAL A 11 11.27 17.13 -10.27
N VAL A 12 10.69 16.52 -9.25
CA VAL A 12 9.36 16.89 -8.71
C VAL A 12 9.53 18.03 -7.70
N MET A 13 8.87 19.16 -7.97
CA MET A 13 8.96 20.38 -7.18
C MET A 13 7.65 20.69 -6.48
N GLN A 14 7.69 21.03 -5.19
CA GLN A 14 6.52 21.44 -4.42
C GLN A 14 6.89 22.64 -3.53
N PHE A 15 6.25 23.78 -3.78
CA PHE A 15 6.44 25.02 -3.02
C PHE A 15 5.08 25.67 -2.70
N GLY A 16 5.08 26.78 -1.95
CA GLY A 16 3.92 27.64 -1.67
C GLY A 16 3.51 27.76 -0.20
N HIS A 17 3.85 26.79 0.66
CA HIS A 17 3.45 26.83 2.08
C HIS A 17 4.25 27.83 2.93
N ASN A 18 5.53 27.99 2.64
CA ASN A 18 6.41 28.91 3.35
C ASN A 18 6.47 30.28 2.65
N ASP A 19 6.34 30.26 1.33
CA ASP A 19 6.31 31.38 0.39
C ASP A 19 5.20 32.40 0.69
N ALA A 20 4.15 31.96 1.42
CA ALA A 20 3.07 32.79 1.94
C ALA A 20 3.45 33.72 3.10
N SER A 21 4.69 33.63 3.62
CA SER A 21 5.23 34.51 4.68
C SER A 21 5.39 35.96 4.17
N PRO A 22 5.65 36.95 5.04
CA PRO A 22 6.12 38.26 4.61
C PRO A 22 7.39 38.14 3.75
N VAL A 23 7.50 38.99 2.73
CA VAL A 23 8.68 39.09 1.85
C VAL A 23 9.93 39.41 2.67
N ASN A 24 9.83 40.35 3.61
CA ASN A 24 10.89 40.70 4.54
C ASN A 24 10.32 40.77 5.98
N ASP A 25 10.97 40.09 6.92
CA ASP A 25 10.69 40.18 8.36
C ASP A 25 11.93 39.76 9.17
N ASN A 26 11.99 40.07 10.47
CA ASN A 26 13.14 39.77 11.33
C ASN A 26 13.11 38.35 11.96
N SER A 27 12.23 37.46 11.50
CA SER A 27 11.99 36.14 12.08
C SER A 27 12.33 34.97 11.14
N ARG A 28 12.06 35.16 9.85
CA ARG A 28 11.99 34.10 8.83
C ARG A 28 12.38 34.58 7.43
N ALA A 29 12.11 35.84 7.06
CA ALA A 29 12.47 36.47 5.78
C ALA A 29 12.46 35.51 4.56
N ARG A 30 11.28 34.96 4.23
CA ARG A 30 11.15 33.83 3.28
C ARG A 30 9.90 33.89 2.39
N GLY A 31 9.20 35.02 2.39
CA GLY A 31 8.09 35.25 1.48
C GLY A 31 8.58 35.53 0.06
N VAL A 32 7.68 35.40 -0.90
CA VAL A 32 7.93 35.76 -2.31
C VAL A 32 6.88 36.76 -2.78
N LEU A 33 7.16 37.48 -3.87
CA LEU A 33 6.15 38.33 -4.47
C LEU A 33 4.99 37.47 -5.04
N ARG A 34 3.77 37.98 -4.92
CA ARG A 34 2.56 37.25 -5.27
C ARG A 34 2.34 37.27 -6.79
N GLY A 35 1.92 36.14 -7.35
CA GLY A 35 1.57 36.03 -8.77
C GLY A 35 2.58 35.27 -9.63
N THR A 36 2.38 35.39 -10.93
CA THR A 36 3.06 34.64 -12.00
C THR A 36 3.76 35.54 -13.03
N GLY A 37 3.81 36.85 -12.80
CA GLY A 37 4.49 37.82 -13.67
C GLY A 37 6.02 37.90 -13.43
N PRO A 38 6.70 38.88 -14.03
CA PRO A 38 8.15 39.08 -13.94
C PRO A 38 8.58 40.01 -12.80
N GLU A 39 7.67 40.40 -11.90
CA GLU A 39 7.90 41.43 -10.88
C GLU A 39 9.02 41.06 -9.90
N GLN A 40 9.78 42.08 -9.49
CA GLN A 40 10.92 41.98 -8.57
C GLN A 40 10.95 43.17 -7.61
N GLU A 41 11.46 42.94 -6.40
CA GLU A 41 11.64 43.94 -5.35
C GLU A 41 13.01 43.73 -4.70
N ASP A 42 13.81 44.79 -4.63
CA ASP A 42 15.05 44.81 -3.84
C ASP A 42 14.70 45.04 -2.37
N ILE A 43 15.13 44.14 -1.50
CA ILE A 43 15.00 44.28 -0.04
C ILE A 43 16.37 44.23 0.64
N ASP A 44 16.50 44.95 1.74
CA ASP A 44 17.57 44.72 2.71
C ASP A 44 17.02 43.71 3.74
N ASN A 45 17.40 42.43 3.60
CA ASN A 45 16.84 41.32 4.37
C ASN A 45 17.14 41.49 5.86
N LEU A 46 16.09 41.64 6.68
CA LEU A 46 16.17 41.98 8.10
C LEU A 46 16.74 40.85 8.97
N LEU A 47 16.79 39.62 8.46
CA LEU A 47 17.34 38.45 9.16
C LEU A 47 18.83 38.23 8.83
N THR A 48 19.26 38.50 7.59
CA THR A 48 20.63 38.24 7.14
C THR A 48 21.51 39.49 7.05
N GLY A 49 20.91 40.69 7.08
CA GLY A 49 21.60 41.97 6.89
C GLY A 49 22.12 42.19 5.46
N LYS A 50 21.67 41.39 4.49
CA LYS A 50 22.12 41.46 3.09
C LYS A 50 21.03 42.05 2.20
N ARG A 51 21.46 42.81 1.19
CA ARG A 51 20.58 43.21 0.10
C ARG A 51 20.34 42.02 -0.85
N GLU A 52 19.09 41.77 -1.19
CA GLU A 52 18.68 40.70 -2.10
C GLU A 52 17.46 41.12 -2.93
N THR A 53 17.34 40.56 -4.13
CA THR A 53 16.21 40.82 -5.04
C THR A 53 15.22 39.65 -4.95
N VAL A 54 14.04 39.91 -4.40
CA VAL A 54 12.95 38.94 -4.32
C VAL A 54 12.10 39.01 -5.58
N SER A 55 11.77 37.86 -6.17
CA SER A 55 10.94 37.76 -7.38
C SER A 55 9.54 37.19 -7.07
N THR A 56 8.65 37.15 -8.06
CA THR A 56 7.39 36.41 -7.92
C THR A 56 7.59 34.91 -7.75
N TYR A 57 6.60 34.27 -7.11
CA TYR A 57 6.52 32.81 -7.06
C TYR A 57 6.68 32.16 -8.44
N GLY A 58 6.00 32.70 -9.46
CA GLY A 58 6.10 32.17 -10.81
C GLY A 58 7.47 32.39 -11.47
N ALA A 59 8.14 33.51 -11.18
CA ALA A 59 9.50 33.75 -11.64
C ALA A 59 10.50 32.75 -11.05
N TYR A 60 10.40 32.42 -9.76
CA TYR A 60 11.24 31.37 -9.15
C TYR A 60 10.98 29.99 -9.77
N LEU A 61 9.72 29.59 -9.96
CA LEU A 61 9.39 28.33 -10.61
C LEU A 61 9.95 28.25 -12.05
N ARG A 62 9.80 29.31 -12.85
CA ARG A 62 10.38 29.40 -14.21
C ARG A 62 11.92 29.29 -14.19
N GLY A 63 12.57 29.91 -13.20
CA GLY A 63 14.00 29.76 -12.96
C GLY A 63 14.41 28.29 -12.72
N TYR A 64 13.74 27.59 -11.80
CA TYR A 64 14.03 26.18 -11.52
C TYR A 64 13.78 25.28 -12.75
N ILE A 65 12.69 25.50 -13.49
CA ILE A 65 12.36 24.78 -14.73
C ILE A 65 13.48 24.94 -15.77
N ALA A 66 13.99 26.16 -15.96
CA ALA A 66 15.10 26.43 -16.86
C ALA A 66 16.39 25.71 -16.43
N GLU A 67 16.73 25.71 -15.13
CA GLU A 67 17.92 24.98 -14.63
C GLU A 67 17.80 23.46 -14.77
N ILE A 68 16.62 22.89 -14.49
CA ILE A 68 16.36 21.45 -14.62
C ILE A 68 16.47 21.02 -16.09
N ARG A 69 15.90 21.80 -17.01
CA ARG A 69 16.03 21.58 -18.46
C ARG A 69 17.47 21.70 -18.93
N ALA A 70 18.23 22.69 -18.44
CA ALA A 70 19.65 22.86 -18.76
C ALA A 70 20.52 21.68 -18.28
N ALA A 71 20.14 21.01 -17.19
CA ALA A 71 20.77 19.77 -16.73
C ALA A 71 20.35 18.51 -17.55
N GLY A 72 19.43 18.66 -18.51
CA GLY A 72 18.88 17.55 -19.29
C GLY A 72 17.89 16.66 -18.50
N ALA A 73 17.27 17.20 -17.45
CA ALA A 73 16.29 16.53 -16.61
C ALA A 73 14.86 17.03 -16.90
N THR A 74 13.86 16.27 -16.44
CA THR A 74 12.43 16.53 -16.64
C THR A 74 11.83 17.22 -15.42
N PRO A 75 11.42 18.51 -15.49
CA PRO A 75 10.74 19.19 -14.39
C PRO A 75 9.27 18.75 -14.28
N VAL A 76 8.80 18.61 -13.04
CA VAL A 76 7.39 18.35 -12.69
C VAL A 76 7.00 19.30 -11.56
N ILE A 77 5.84 19.95 -11.69
CA ILE A 77 5.32 20.87 -10.66
C ILE A 77 4.17 20.20 -9.91
N CYS A 78 4.27 20.19 -8.58
CA CYS A 78 3.16 19.91 -7.69
C CYS A 78 2.62 21.22 -7.09
N SER A 79 1.30 21.33 -6.92
CA SER A 79 0.74 22.31 -5.98
C SER A 79 1.18 22.00 -4.54
N PRO A 80 1.06 22.94 -3.59
CA PRO A 80 1.12 22.59 -2.17
C PRO A 80 0.12 21.47 -1.84
N VAL A 81 0.50 20.53 -0.97
CA VAL A 81 -0.46 19.57 -0.37
C VAL A 81 -1.61 20.31 0.30
N ILE A 82 -2.80 19.71 0.30
CA ILE A 82 -3.94 20.29 1.02
C ILE A 82 -3.66 20.35 2.53
N ARG A 83 -4.22 21.35 3.20
CA ARG A 83 -4.24 21.38 4.67
C ARG A 83 -5.42 20.56 5.20
N LYS A 84 -5.24 19.84 6.31
CA LYS A 84 -6.34 19.21 7.05
C LYS A 84 -7.18 20.29 7.75
N ARG A 85 -8.06 20.92 6.98
CA ARG A 85 -9.07 21.87 7.41
C ARG A 85 -10.40 21.45 6.83
N TRP A 86 -11.46 21.73 7.56
CA TRP A 86 -12.82 21.33 7.21
C TRP A 86 -13.72 22.55 7.29
N GLU A 87 -14.68 22.63 6.37
CA GLU A 87 -15.82 23.54 6.50
C GLU A 87 -16.65 23.17 7.73
N ALA A 88 -17.58 24.05 8.13
CA ALA A 88 -18.41 23.86 9.32
C ALA A 88 -19.27 22.56 9.29
N ASP A 89 -19.51 21.99 8.10
CA ASP A 89 -20.22 20.73 7.92
C ASP A 89 -19.38 19.47 8.24
N GLY A 90 -18.05 19.59 8.34
CA GLY A 90 -17.15 18.45 8.51
C GLY A 90 -17.07 17.51 7.29
N VAL A 91 -17.65 17.89 6.15
CA VAL A 91 -17.73 17.13 4.90
C VAL A 91 -16.82 17.71 3.83
N LYS A 92 -16.68 19.03 3.76
CA LYS A 92 -15.86 19.70 2.74
C LYS A 92 -14.50 20.13 3.26
N VAL A 93 -13.48 19.93 2.43
CA VAL A 93 -12.12 20.42 2.66
C VAL A 93 -11.91 21.68 1.82
N PRO A 94 -11.69 22.87 2.42
CA PRO A 94 -11.57 24.12 1.66
C PRO A 94 -10.35 24.07 0.73
N ARG A 95 -10.58 24.16 -0.59
CA ARG A 95 -9.48 24.26 -1.55
C ARG A 95 -8.77 25.57 -1.36
N ALA A 96 -7.47 25.57 -1.60
CA ALA A 96 -6.66 26.76 -1.63
C ALA A 96 -6.90 27.52 -2.96
N GLY A 97 -8.09 28.12 -3.12
CA GLY A 97 -8.43 28.96 -4.27
C GLY A 97 -7.57 30.24 -4.34
N GLY A 98 -7.25 30.69 -5.57
CA GLY A 98 -6.65 32.01 -5.82
C GLY A 98 -5.24 32.25 -5.26
N ASN A 99 -4.39 31.23 -5.14
CA ASN A 99 -3.06 31.35 -4.53
C ASN A 99 -2.00 30.45 -5.21
N PHE A 100 -0.91 30.15 -4.50
CA PHE A 100 0.21 29.28 -4.91
C PHE A 100 -0.16 28.00 -5.66
N ALA A 101 -1.29 27.34 -5.34
CA ALA A 101 -1.75 26.18 -6.11
C ALA A 101 -2.14 26.56 -7.55
N ALA A 102 -2.90 27.64 -7.72
CA ALA A 102 -3.29 28.17 -9.02
C ALA A 102 -2.09 28.76 -9.79
N TRP A 103 -1.18 29.47 -9.10
CA TRP A 103 0.04 29.99 -9.73
C TRP A 103 0.99 28.87 -10.18
N ALA A 104 1.10 27.78 -9.42
CA ALA A 104 1.85 26.59 -9.82
C ALA A 104 1.24 25.93 -11.07
N ALA A 105 -0.10 25.80 -11.12
CA ALA A 105 -0.82 25.28 -12.28
C ALA A 105 -0.65 26.17 -13.52
N GLU A 106 -0.72 27.49 -13.34
CA GLU A 106 -0.54 28.47 -14.40
C GLU A 106 0.88 28.42 -14.97
N VAL A 107 1.92 28.43 -14.13
CA VAL A 107 3.31 28.30 -14.60
C VAL A 107 3.54 26.96 -15.27
N ALA A 108 2.97 25.87 -14.75
CA ALA A 108 3.09 24.57 -15.39
C ALA A 108 2.53 24.57 -16.81
N LYS A 109 1.37 25.23 -17.01
CA LYS A 109 0.73 25.43 -18.31
C LYS A 109 1.54 26.36 -19.23
N GLN A 110 2.04 27.48 -18.71
CA GLN A 110 2.85 28.44 -19.48
C GLN A 110 4.15 27.80 -19.98
N GLU A 111 4.81 27.01 -19.13
CA GLU A 111 6.09 26.37 -19.44
C GLU A 111 5.94 25.03 -20.17
N GLY A 112 4.75 24.46 -20.27
CA GLY A 112 4.54 23.13 -20.86
C GLY A 112 5.22 22.01 -20.05
N VAL A 113 5.07 22.04 -18.72
CA VAL A 113 5.59 21.01 -17.80
C VAL A 113 4.44 20.31 -17.09
N ALA A 114 4.64 19.06 -16.67
CA ALA A 114 3.61 18.27 -16.01
C ALA A 114 3.19 18.90 -14.67
N PHE A 115 1.87 18.91 -14.42
CA PHE A 115 1.27 19.45 -13.20
C PHE A 115 0.56 18.38 -12.40
N ILE A 116 0.74 18.40 -11.07
CA ILE A 116 0.09 17.50 -10.13
C ILE A 116 -0.63 18.34 -9.07
N ASP A 117 -1.96 18.32 -9.08
CA ASP A 117 -2.79 19.10 -8.17
C ASP A 117 -3.02 18.36 -6.83
N LEU A 118 -1.98 18.34 -5.99
CA LEU A 118 -2.06 17.81 -4.63
C LEU A 118 -3.03 18.59 -3.73
N ASN A 119 -3.48 19.77 -4.13
CA ASN A 119 -4.47 20.56 -3.39
C ASN A 119 -5.87 20.01 -3.64
N GLU A 120 -6.29 19.92 -4.90
CA GLU A 120 -7.58 19.36 -5.27
C GLU A 120 -7.66 17.86 -4.99
N TRP A 121 -6.61 17.10 -5.31
CA TRP A 121 -6.61 15.65 -5.13
C TRP A 121 -6.47 15.26 -3.67
N GLY A 122 -5.65 15.99 -2.90
CA GLY A 122 -5.58 15.85 -1.46
C GLY A 122 -6.93 16.14 -0.81
N ALA A 123 -7.60 17.23 -1.22
CA ALA A 123 -8.93 17.59 -0.72
C ALA A 123 -9.94 16.47 -1.02
N ARG A 124 -10.07 16.03 -2.27
CA ARG A 124 -10.94 14.90 -2.65
C ARG A 124 -10.62 13.63 -1.87
N ARG A 125 -9.34 13.32 -1.65
CA ARG A 125 -8.91 12.12 -0.91
C ARG A 125 -9.32 12.20 0.56
N TYR A 126 -9.16 13.36 1.20
CA TYR A 126 -9.60 13.56 2.59
C TYR A 126 -11.13 13.53 2.69
N GLU A 127 -11.86 14.19 1.79
CA GLU A 127 -13.33 14.14 1.73
C GLU A 127 -13.86 12.71 1.57
N ALA A 128 -13.26 11.92 0.69
CA ALA A 128 -13.64 10.51 0.47
C ALA A 128 -13.26 9.58 1.64
N LEU A 129 -12.24 9.93 2.43
CA LEU A 129 -11.90 9.23 3.67
C LEU A 129 -12.79 9.67 4.85
N GLY A 130 -13.36 10.87 4.78
CA GLY A 130 -14.09 11.51 5.88
C GLY A 130 -13.17 12.07 6.97
N LYS A 131 -13.66 13.07 7.70
CA LYS A 131 -12.87 13.83 8.68
C LYS A 131 -12.13 12.96 9.69
N ALA A 132 -12.81 11.99 10.29
CA ALA A 132 -12.24 11.18 11.36
C ALA A 132 -11.14 10.20 10.89
N VAL A 133 -11.13 9.79 9.61
CA VAL A 133 -10.03 9.01 9.03
C VAL A 133 -8.90 9.95 8.62
N ALA A 134 -9.21 11.08 7.98
CA ALA A 134 -8.21 12.08 7.61
C ALA A 134 -7.47 12.65 8.84
N ASP A 135 -8.12 12.73 10.00
CA ASP A 135 -7.50 13.13 11.25
C ASP A 135 -6.34 12.21 11.68
N THR A 136 -6.41 10.90 11.39
CA THR A 136 -5.35 9.93 11.74
C THR A 136 -4.12 9.98 10.81
N LEU A 137 -4.17 10.77 9.73
CA LEU A 137 -3.05 10.97 8.79
C LEU A 137 -2.01 11.98 9.29
N PHE A 138 -2.22 12.56 10.46
CA PHE A 138 -1.42 13.62 11.06
C PHE A 138 -0.95 13.21 12.47
N PRO A 139 0.09 13.85 13.03
CA PRO A 139 0.37 13.74 14.46
C PRO A 139 -0.86 14.19 15.30
N PRO A 140 -0.96 13.77 16.57
CA PRO A 140 -1.82 14.47 17.53
C PRO A 140 -1.38 15.95 17.68
N ASP A 141 -2.20 16.79 18.31
CA ASP A 141 -2.13 18.27 18.36
C ASP A 141 -2.76 18.96 17.11
N PRO A 142 -3.01 20.30 17.10
CA PRO A 142 -3.70 20.97 15.98
C PRO A 142 -2.85 21.13 14.70
N GLU A 143 -2.07 20.10 14.35
CA GLU A 143 -1.32 20.03 13.10
C GLU A 143 -2.27 19.84 11.91
N THR A 144 -2.05 20.65 10.86
CA THR A 144 -2.90 20.70 9.65
C THR A 144 -2.11 20.67 8.34
N VAL A 145 -0.79 20.64 8.38
CA VAL A 145 0.13 20.66 7.23
C VAL A 145 1.04 19.44 7.23
N HIS A 146 1.68 19.12 8.37
CA HIS A 146 2.64 18.03 8.47
C HIS A 146 1.91 16.71 8.76
N THR A 147 1.86 15.83 7.77
CA THR A 147 1.34 14.48 7.91
C THR A 147 2.29 13.59 8.71
N ASN A 148 1.75 12.61 9.44
CA ASN A 148 2.53 11.48 9.92
C ASN A 148 2.90 10.55 8.74
N TRP A 149 3.59 9.43 9.00
CA TRP A 149 4.00 8.49 7.95
C TRP A 149 2.85 8.02 7.04
N LEU A 150 1.65 7.79 7.59
CA LEU A 150 0.50 7.30 6.84
C LEU A 150 -0.04 8.38 5.89
N GLY A 151 -0.16 9.63 6.36
CA GLY A 151 -0.53 10.75 5.49
C GLY A 151 0.54 11.09 4.45
N ALA A 152 1.82 10.93 4.79
CA ALA A 152 2.94 11.10 3.86
C ALA A 152 2.88 10.05 2.73
N ALA A 153 2.52 8.80 3.06
CA ALA A 153 2.29 7.75 2.07
C ALA A 153 1.09 8.08 1.14
N VAL A 154 -0.01 8.60 1.68
CA VAL A 154 -1.16 9.07 0.87
C VAL A 154 -0.74 10.20 -0.08
N ASN A 155 0.01 11.19 0.39
CA ASN A 155 0.52 12.27 -0.49
C ASN A 155 1.47 11.73 -1.58
N ALA A 156 2.33 10.75 -1.25
CA ALA A 156 3.20 10.10 -2.22
C ALA A 156 2.41 9.29 -3.27
N GLN A 157 1.30 8.65 -2.90
CA GLN A 157 0.38 8.00 -3.85
C GLN A 157 -0.22 9.01 -4.85
N LEU A 158 -0.61 10.21 -4.37
CA LEU A 158 -1.13 11.26 -5.25
C LEU A 158 -0.06 11.79 -6.22
N VAL A 159 1.19 11.94 -5.77
CA VAL A 159 2.32 12.26 -6.66
C VAL A 159 2.54 11.16 -7.69
N ILE A 160 2.52 9.87 -7.29
CA ILE A 160 2.62 8.75 -8.24
C ILE A 160 1.46 8.79 -9.24
N ALA A 161 0.21 8.92 -8.80
CA ALA A 161 -0.94 9.03 -9.68
C ALA A 161 -0.84 10.22 -10.65
N GLY A 162 -0.26 11.34 -10.21
CA GLY A 162 -0.06 12.53 -11.02
C GLY A 162 1.03 12.35 -12.08
N LEU A 163 2.18 11.77 -11.69
CA LEU A 163 3.21 11.34 -12.63
C LEU A 163 2.61 10.37 -13.66
N LEU A 164 1.82 9.39 -13.19
CA LEU A 164 1.18 8.40 -14.03
C LEU A 164 0.25 9.05 -15.06
N GLN A 165 -0.72 9.87 -14.62
CA GLN A 165 -1.68 10.54 -15.50
C GLN A 165 -1.00 11.44 -16.55
N ASN A 166 0.04 12.17 -16.16
CA ASN A 166 0.77 13.09 -17.05
C ASN A 166 1.77 12.38 -17.99
N LYS A 167 1.84 11.03 -18.00
CA LYS A 167 2.79 10.25 -18.82
C LYS A 167 4.26 10.68 -18.64
N VAL A 168 4.65 11.04 -17.42
CA VAL A 168 5.97 11.62 -17.11
C VAL A 168 7.09 10.59 -17.14
N LEU A 169 6.81 9.36 -16.71
CA LEU A 169 7.80 8.28 -16.68
C LEU A 169 7.92 7.59 -18.06
N PRO A 170 8.93 6.75 -18.31
CA PRO A 170 9.00 5.94 -19.52
C PRO A 170 7.95 4.83 -19.50
N GLU A 171 7.32 4.51 -20.64
CA GLU A 171 6.22 3.54 -20.72
C GLU A 171 6.60 2.14 -20.22
N ASP A 172 7.87 1.72 -20.31
CA ASP A 172 8.34 0.47 -19.73
C ASP A 172 8.41 0.49 -18.19
N VAL A 173 8.59 1.67 -17.57
CA VAL A 173 8.46 1.87 -16.11
C VAL A 173 6.99 1.81 -15.69
N TYR A 174 6.05 2.34 -16.48
CA TYR A 174 4.61 2.13 -16.27
C TYR A 174 4.27 0.63 -16.31
N LEU A 175 4.62 -0.04 -17.41
CA LEU A 175 4.24 -1.43 -17.65
C LEU A 175 4.88 -2.41 -16.68
N ARG A 176 6.10 -2.12 -16.17
CA ARG A 176 6.75 -2.96 -15.15
C ARG A 176 6.23 -2.76 -13.72
N ARG A 177 5.54 -1.65 -13.42
CA ARG A 177 5.27 -1.26 -12.02
C ARG A 177 3.83 -0.85 -11.68
N PHE A 178 3.06 -0.35 -12.64
CA PHE A 178 1.80 0.36 -12.38
C PHE A 178 0.68 0.14 -13.41
N ALA A 179 0.80 -0.81 -14.35
CA ALA A 179 -0.23 -1.05 -15.35
C ALA A 179 -1.57 -1.52 -14.72
N PRO A 180 -2.69 -0.80 -14.94
CA PRO A 180 -4.02 -1.32 -14.65
C PRO A 180 -4.49 -2.15 -15.86
N ASP A 181 -4.82 -3.43 -15.65
CA ASP A 181 -5.20 -4.34 -16.73
C ASP A 181 -6.69 -4.27 -17.14
N GLY A 182 -7.46 -3.34 -16.54
CA GLY A 182 -8.76 -2.91 -17.06
C GLY A 182 -9.84 -3.99 -17.11
N SER A 183 -9.66 -5.11 -16.42
CA SER A 183 -10.59 -6.24 -16.35
C SER A 183 -10.73 -6.65 -14.87
N ASP A 184 -11.87 -7.08 -14.36
CA ASP A 184 -12.83 -7.99 -14.98
C ASP A 184 -14.09 -8.17 -14.10
N ASP A 185 -15.21 -8.50 -14.74
CA ASP A 185 -16.39 -9.16 -14.14
C ASP A 185 -16.10 -10.67 -13.95
N ARG A 186 -15.11 -10.94 -13.08
CA ARG A 186 -14.44 -12.23 -12.81
C ARG A 186 -15.16 -13.55 -13.18
N PRO A 187 -14.61 -14.30 -14.14
CA PRO A 187 -14.29 -15.71 -13.99
C PRO A 187 -13.05 -15.90 -13.09
N VAL A 188 -12.63 -17.15 -12.86
CA VAL A 188 -11.39 -17.43 -12.13
C VAL A 188 -10.21 -17.16 -13.04
N ALA A 189 -9.33 -16.22 -12.67
CA ALA A 189 -8.07 -16.01 -13.38
C ALA A 189 -7.27 -17.33 -13.40
N ASP A 190 -6.85 -17.77 -14.57
CA ASP A 190 -6.06 -18.99 -14.77
C ASP A 190 -4.76 -18.97 -13.93
N ALA A 191 -4.36 -20.16 -13.48
CA ALA A 191 -2.96 -20.40 -13.13
C ALA A 191 -2.09 -20.30 -14.40
N ARG A 192 -0.78 -20.53 -14.29
CA ARG A 192 0.19 -20.41 -15.41
C ARG A 192 0.37 -18.96 -15.92
N LYS A 193 -0.72 -18.27 -16.28
CA LYS A 193 -0.78 -16.88 -16.78
C LYS A 193 -0.40 -15.82 -15.75
N VAL A 194 -0.80 -15.95 -14.48
CA VAL A 194 -0.29 -15.04 -13.43
C VAL A 194 1.19 -15.32 -13.22
N LYS A 195 2.03 -14.31 -13.43
CA LYS A 195 3.49 -14.40 -13.24
C LYS A 195 3.80 -14.65 -11.76
N VAL A 196 4.71 -15.59 -11.50
CA VAL A 196 5.24 -15.85 -10.16
C VAL A 196 6.15 -14.67 -9.79
N GLU A 197 5.92 -14.05 -8.64
CA GLU A 197 6.78 -12.97 -8.15
C GLU A 197 8.07 -13.60 -7.58
N ALA A 198 9.20 -13.02 -7.98
CA ALA A 198 10.53 -13.51 -7.63
C ALA A 198 11.31 -12.48 -6.79
N PRO A 199 12.25 -12.93 -5.93
CA PRO A 199 13.16 -12.04 -5.22
C PRO A 199 13.85 -11.05 -6.17
N ARG A 200 13.87 -9.76 -5.79
CA ARG A 200 14.57 -8.70 -6.55
C ARG A 200 16.08 -8.93 -6.54
N ASP A 201 16.60 -9.42 -5.43
CA ASP A 201 18.00 -9.76 -5.23
C ASP A 201 18.07 -11.15 -4.56
N PRO A 202 18.55 -12.20 -5.25
CA PRO A 202 18.60 -13.55 -4.69
C PRO A 202 19.58 -13.71 -3.52
N GLN A 203 20.50 -12.76 -3.30
CA GLN A 203 21.43 -12.79 -2.17
C GLN A 203 20.79 -12.30 -0.87
N LEU A 204 19.73 -11.48 -0.95
CA LEU A 204 19.01 -10.99 0.22
C LEU A 204 18.01 -12.05 0.75
N PRO A 205 17.75 -12.10 2.07
CA PRO A 205 16.63 -12.87 2.61
C PRO A 205 15.30 -12.32 2.08
N SER A 206 14.27 -13.16 2.01
CA SER A 206 12.95 -12.81 1.49
C SER A 206 11.87 -12.97 2.55
N LEU A 207 10.97 -12.00 2.66
CA LEU A 207 9.64 -12.17 3.24
C LEU A 207 8.69 -12.57 2.09
N VAL A 208 8.38 -13.86 2.02
CA VAL A 208 7.52 -14.45 0.99
C VAL A 208 6.11 -14.60 1.52
N MET A 209 5.10 -14.27 0.72
CA MET A 209 3.68 -14.42 1.07
C MET A 209 2.99 -15.37 0.10
N ILE A 210 2.15 -16.26 0.64
CA ILE A 210 1.16 -17.03 -0.12
C ILE A 210 -0.21 -16.84 0.52
N GLY A 211 -1.25 -16.77 -0.32
CA GLY A 211 -2.61 -16.49 0.14
C GLY A 211 -3.60 -16.18 -0.97
N ASP A 212 -4.73 -15.58 -0.57
CA ASP A 212 -5.89 -15.29 -1.40
C ASP A 212 -5.98 -13.81 -1.87
N SER A 213 -7.17 -13.37 -2.30
CA SER A 213 -7.42 -11.99 -2.77
C SER A 213 -7.26 -10.92 -1.68
N THR A 214 -7.27 -11.27 -0.40
CA THR A 214 -7.02 -10.34 0.72
C THR A 214 -5.53 -10.11 0.96
N VAL A 215 -4.65 -10.91 0.33
CA VAL A 215 -3.19 -10.79 0.43
C VAL A 215 -2.57 -10.26 -0.88
N ARG A 216 -3.14 -10.63 -2.04
CA ARG A 216 -2.54 -10.41 -3.37
C ARG A 216 -2.08 -8.97 -3.68
N SER A 217 -1.10 -8.88 -4.57
CA SER A 217 -0.70 -7.67 -5.29
C SER A 217 -1.51 -7.49 -6.59
N GLY A 218 -1.47 -6.28 -7.14
CA GLY A 218 -2.11 -5.91 -8.41
C GLY A 218 -3.58 -5.55 -8.22
N GLY A 219 -3.88 -4.66 -7.28
CA GLY A 219 -5.26 -4.31 -6.91
C GLY A 219 -6.20 -4.03 -8.07
N GLN A 220 -7.41 -4.57 -7.98
CA GLN A 220 -8.36 -4.73 -9.08
C GLN A 220 -9.71 -4.17 -8.64
N ASN A 221 -10.38 -3.36 -9.46
CA ASN A 221 -11.68 -2.74 -9.16
C ASN A 221 -11.70 -2.00 -7.80
N GLY A 222 -10.59 -1.34 -7.44
CA GLY A 222 -10.40 -0.65 -6.16
C GLY A 222 -10.07 -1.55 -4.97
N ALA A 223 -10.09 -2.87 -5.12
CA ALA A 223 -9.75 -3.84 -4.08
C ALA A 223 -8.24 -4.16 -4.05
N TYR A 224 -7.62 -4.08 -2.87
CA TYR A 224 -6.20 -4.33 -2.65
C TYR A 224 -6.00 -5.37 -1.54
N GLY A 225 -4.98 -6.22 -1.68
CA GLY A 225 -4.55 -7.11 -0.61
C GLY A 225 -3.52 -6.44 0.31
N TRP A 226 -3.49 -6.80 1.58
CA TRP A 226 -2.55 -6.21 2.55
C TRP A 226 -1.08 -6.52 2.21
N GLY A 227 -0.80 -7.64 1.53
CA GLY A 227 0.55 -8.01 1.13
C GLY A 227 1.19 -7.01 0.16
N GLU A 228 0.40 -6.37 -0.70
CA GLU A 228 0.86 -5.31 -1.60
C GLU A 228 1.38 -4.06 -0.87
N ARG A 229 1.02 -3.90 0.42
CA ARG A 229 1.39 -2.73 1.23
C ARG A 229 2.53 -2.99 2.20
N LEU A 230 2.95 -4.25 2.42
CA LEU A 230 4.06 -4.56 3.32
C LEU A 230 5.39 -3.91 2.91
N ALA A 231 5.68 -3.77 1.62
CA ALA A 231 6.97 -3.26 1.15
C ALA A 231 7.32 -1.84 1.63
N ALA A 232 6.32 -1.04 2.02
CA ALA A 232 6.52 0.29 2.58
C ALA A 232 7.13 0.28 4.01
N PHE A 233 6.95 -0.81 4.76
CA PHE A 233 7.41 -0.96 6.15
C PHE A 233 8.83 -1.53 6.27
N PHE A 234 9.41 -2.07 5.19
CA PHE A 234 10.70 -2.75 5.18
C PHE A 234 11.77 -1.98 4.38
N ASP A 235 13.02 -2.09 4.82
CA ASP A 235 14.18 -1.68 4.06
C ASP A 235 14.46 -2.71 2.94
N THR A 236 13.93 -2.40 1.76
CA THR A 236 14.03 -3.23 0.56
C THR A 236 15.43 -3.30 -0.04
N GLN A 237 16.43 -2.62 0.54
CA GLN A 237 17.85 -2.85 0.25
C GLN A 237 18.43 -4.04 1.04
N ARG A 238 17.74 -4.52 2.08
CA ARG A 238 18.22 -5.55 3.00
C ARG A 238 17.33 -6.79 3.10
N ILE A 239 16.10 -6.72 2.57
CA ILE A 239 15.17 -7.85 2.45
C ILE A 239 14.36 -7.74 1.14
N ASN A 240 14.03 -8.87 0.51
CA ASN A 240 13.01 -8.92 -0.54
C ASN A 240 11.62 -9.04 0.07
N ILE A 241 10.62 -8.39 -0.54
CA ILE A 241 9.21 -8.59 -0.21
C ILE A 241 8.57 -9.20 -1.46
N VAL A 242 8.05 -10.42 -1.34
CA VAL A 242 7.67 -11.26 -2.49
C VAL A 242 6.26 -11.81 -2.27
N ASN A 243 5.28 -11.33 -3.02
CA ASN A 243 3.86 -11.64 -2.83
C ASN A 243 3.32 -12.56 -3.93
N ASN A 244 3.34 -13.86 -3.66
CA ASN A 244 2.79 -14.87 -4.55
C ASN A 244 1.32 -15.21 -4.27
N ALA A 245 0.60 -14.43 -3.46
CA ALA A 245 -0.83 -14.63 -3.24
C ALA A 245 -1.67 -14.31 -4.49
N ILE A 246 -2.73 -15.11 -4.73
CA ILE A 246 -3.55 -15.01 -5.95
C ILE A 246 -5.03 -14.97 -5.60
N GLY A 247 -5.77 -14.07 -6.27
CA GLY A 247 -7.20 -13.89 -6.06
C GLY A 247 -8.01 -15.18 -6.24
N GLY A 248 -8.89 -15.45 -5.27
CA GLY A 248 -9.79 -16.60 -5.29
C GLY A 248 -9.13 -17.97 -5.05
N ARG A 249 -7.92 -18.04 -4.52
CA ARG A 249 -7.27 -19.30 -4.14
C ARG A 249 -7.63 -19.70 -2.71
N SER A 250 -7.68 -21.00 -2.49
CA SER A 250 -7.70 -21.65 -1.17
C SER A 250 -6.37 -22.35 -0.92
N SER A 251 -6.18 -22.89 0.29
CA SER A 251 -5.04 -23.77 0.59
C SER A 251 -4.97 -24.95 -0.38
N ARG A 252 -6.11 -25.48 -0.83
CA ARG A 252 -6.22 -26.50 -1.87
C ARG A 252 -5.75 -26.00 -3.23
N THR A 253 -6.41 -24.98 -3.80
CA THR A 253 -6.16 -24.62 -5.21
C THR A 253 -4.79 -24.00 -5.42
N PHE A 254 -4.21 -23.37 -4.39
CA PHE A 254 -2.82 -22.94 -4.45
C PHE A 254 -1.82 -24.12 -4.58
N PHE A 255 -2.13 -25.27 -3.99
CA PHE A 255 -1.33 -26.49 -4.15
C PHE A 255 -1.57 -27.11 -5.53
N THR A 256 -2.82 -27.36 -5.89
CA THR A 256 -3.18 -28.19 -7.06
C THR A 256 -3.00 -27.48 -8.41
N GLU A 257 -2.98 -26.15 -8.41
CA GLU A 257 -2.60 -25.33 -9.58
C GLU A 257 -1.07 -25.21 -9.77
N GLY A 258 -0.26 -25.91 -8.97
CA GLY A 258 1.20 -25.91 -9.04
C GLY A 258 1.87 -24.65 -8.50
N ARG A 259 1.11 -23.70 -7.93
CA ARG A 259 1.66 -22.43 -7.40
C ARG A 259 2.58 -22.66 -6.23
N TRP A 260 2.27 -23.63 -5.37
CA TRP A 260 3.18 -24.02 -4.30
C TRP A 260 4.56 -24.46 -4.80
N ALA A 261 4.63 -25.32 -5.82
CA ALA A 261 5.90 -25.77 -6.38
C ALA A 261 6.75 -24.58 -6.87
N SER A 262 6.14 -23.65 -7.62
CA SER A 262 6.84 -22.45 -8.11
C SER A 262 7.35 -21.52 -7.00
N VAL A 263 6.70 -21.49 -5.83
CA VAL A 263 7.19 -20.74 -4.67
C VAL A 263 8.29 -21.51 -3.95
N LEU A 264 8.12 -22.82 -3.76
CA LEU A 264 9.05 -23.71 -3.06
C LEU A 264 10.43 -23.79 -3.74
N ASP A 265 10.48 -23.67 -5.06
CA ASP A 265 11.73 -23.64 -5.84
C ASP A 265 12.54 -22.35 -5.62
N GLN A 266 11.95 -21.32 -5.02
CA GLN A 266 12.60 -20.04 -4.73
C GLN A 266 12.96 -19.85 -3.25
N LEU A 267 12.39 -20.66 -2.36
CA LEU A 267 12.67 -20.59 -0.92
C LEU A 267 14.07 -21.09 -0.61
N LYS A 268 14.81 -20.34 0.21
CA LYS A 268 16.16 -20.66 0.67
C LYS A 268 16.35 -20.41 2.18
N PRO A 269 17.44 -20.90 2.79
CA PRO A 269 17.74 -20.61 4.19
C PRO A 269 17.80 -19.12 4.48
N GLY A 270 17.13 -18.69 5.56
CA GLY A 270 17.04 -17.29 5.98
C GLY A 270 15.82 -16.52 5.43
N ASP A 271 15.05 -17.11 4.52
CA ASP A 271 13.74 -16.57 4.14
C ASP A 271 12.69 -16.79 5.24
N THR A 272 11.62 -16.00 5.21
CA THR A 272 10.43 -16.16 6.05
C THR A 272 9.19 -16.24 5.17
N LEU A 273 8.44 -17.34 5.29
CA LEU A 273 7.18 -17.58 4.58
C LEU A 273 5.98 -17.22 5.47
N LEU A 274 5.12 -16.33 4.97
CA LEU A 274 3.81 -16.01 5.52
C LEU A 274 2.73 -16.77 4.74
N ILE A 275 1.86 -17.49 5.45
CA ILE A 275 0.76 -18.27 4.84
C ILE A 275 -0.58 -17.77 5.38
N GLN A 276 -1.48 -17.28 4.51
CA GLN A 276 -2.83 -16.88 4.90
C GLN A 276 -3.90 -17.40 3.91
N PHE A 277 -4.65 -18.42 4.32
CA PHE A 277 -5.79 -19.00 3.60
C PHE A 277 -6.99 -19.17 4.55
N GLY A 278 -8.18 -19.44 4.00
CA GLY A 278 -9.43 -19.63 4.75
C GLY A 278 -10.67 -19.05 4.07
N HIS A 279 -10.56 -17.90 3.37
CA HIS A 279 -11.71 -17.25 2.72
C HIS A 279 -12.40 -18.12 1.65
N ASN A 280 -11.62 -18.94 0.95
CA ASN A 280 -12.09 -19.75 -0.18
C ASN A 280 -12.22 -21.24 0.18
N ASP A 281 -11.58 -21.67 1.28
CA ASP A 281 -11.43 -23.05 1.73
C ASP A 281 -12.75 -23.68 2.19
N GLY A 282 -13.69 -22.85 2.67
CA GLY A 282 -15.03 -23.27 3.10
C GLY A 282 -16.05 -23.50 1.97
N ALA A 283 -15.64 -23.40 0.69
CA ALA A 283 -16.50 -23.77 -0.41
C ALA A 283 -16.86 -25.26 -0.38
N ARG A 284 -18.07 -25.63 -0.81
CA ARG A 284 -18.50 -27.03 -0.84
C ARG A 284 -17.75 -27.81 -1.94
N ILE A 285 -17.16 -28.95 -1.58
CA ILE A 285 -16.52 -29.88 -2.54
C ILE A 285 -17.58 -30.47 -3.48
N GLY A 286 -17.26 -30.64 -4.76
CA GLY A 286 -18.22 -31.04 -5.79
C GLY A 286 -19.24 -29.97 -6.17
N ASP A 287 -19.08 -28.71 -5.73
CA ASP A 287 -19.92 -27.59 -6.14
C ASP A 287 -19.27 -26.77 -7.27
N PRO A 288 -19.87 -26.70 -8.47
CA PRO A 288 -19.38 -25.84 -9.55
C PRO A 288 -19.28 -24.36 -9.18
N ALA A 289 -20.19 -23.84 -8.34
CA ALA A 289 -20.11 -22.47 -7.84
C ALA A 289 -18.93 -22.28 -6.85
N GLY A 290 -18.58 -23.35 -6.14
CA GLY A 290 -17.39 -23.44 -5.29
C GLY A 290 -16.07 -23.43 -6.06
N LYS A 291 -16.09 -23.58 -7.39
CA LYS A 291 -14.91 -23.44 -8.28
C LYS A 291 -13.71 -24.30 -7.83
N ASN A 292 -14.00 -25.50 -7.32
CA ASN A 292 -13.07 -26.47 -6.73
C ASN A 292 -12.16 -25.93 -5.61
N ARG A 293 -12.57 -24.85 -4.92
CA ARG A 293 -11.79 -24.23 -3.84
C ARG A 293 -11.89 -24.98 -2.51
N GLY A 294 -12.97 -25.72 -2.30
CA GLY A 294 -13.25 -26.40 -1.03
C GLY A 294 -12.15 -27.38 -0.63
N SER A 295 -11.66 -27.27 0.62
CA SER A 295 -10.80 -28.26 1.29
C SER A 295 -11.62 -29.08 2.28
N VAL A 296 -11.17 -30.30 2.64
CA VAL A 296 -11.86 -31.07 3.67
C VAL A 296 -11.75 -30.35 5.03
N PRO A 297 -12.85 -30.17 5.79
CA PRO A 297 -12.80 -29.57 7.13
C PRO A 297 -11.86 -30.33 8.07
N GLY A 298 -11.12 -29.59 8.90
CA GLY A 298 -10.31 -30.17 9.98
C GLY A 298 -8.80 -30.14 9.76
N THR A 299 -8.12 -30.78 10.70
CA THR A 299 -6.66 -30.84 10.79
C THR A 299 -6.09 -32.26 10.70
N GLY A 300 -6.92 -33.29 10.51
CA GLY A 300 -6.43 -34.66 10.33
C GLY A 300 -5.95 -34.94 8.90
N ASN A 301 -5.97 -36.20 8.51
CA ASN A 301 -5.59 -36.67 7.17
C ASN A 301 -6.82 -37.15 6.37
N GLU A 302 -7.99 -36.61 6.68
CA GLU A 302 -9.24 -36.92 6.02
C GLU A 302 -9.17 -36.47 4.55
N THR A 303 -9.78 -37.27 3.66
CA THR A 303 -9.84 -36.95 2.22
C THR A 303 -11.25 -37.14 1.67
N GLN A 304 -11.55 -36.43 0.60
CA GLN A 304 -12.80 -36.53 -0.14
C GLN A 304 -12.49 -36.56 -1.65
N GLU A 305 -13.13 -37.45 -2.40
CA GLU A 305 -13.03 -37.43 -3.86
C GLU A 305 -13.84 -36.24 -4.42
N ASP A 306 -13.23 -35.50 -5.35
CA ASP A 306 -13.87 -34.45 -6.14
C ASP A 306 -13.68 -34.74 -7.63
N THR A 307 -14.69 -34.45 -8.44
CA THR A 307 -14.59 -34.54 -9.91
C THR A 307 -14.48 -33.14 -10.47
N ARG A 308 -13.37 -32.87 -11.15
CA ARG A 308 -13.10 -31.57 -11.78
C ARG A 308 -13.95 -31.37 -13.04
N PRO A 309 -14.12 -30.12 -13.52
CA PRO A 309 -14.88 -29.83 -14.75
C PRO A 309 -14.34 -30.52 -16.02
N ASP A 310 -13.09 -30.97 -16.03
CA ASP A 310 -12.47 -31.75 -17.12
C ASP A 310 -12.71 -33.28 -16.99
N GLY A 311 -13.48 -33.72 -15.99
CA GLY A 311 -13.74 -35.12 -15.69
C GLY A 311 -12.65 -35.83 -14.90
N SER A 312 -11.53 -35.18 -14.61
CA SER A 312 -10.47 -35.77 -13.78
C SER A 312 -10.88 -35.84 -12.30
N LYS A 313 -10.43 -36.90 -11.60
CA LYS A 313 -10.69 -37.12 -10.18
C LYS A 313 -9.54 -36.61 -9.32
N GLU A 314 -9.86 -36.01 -8.19
CA GLU A 314 -8.91 -35.49 -7.22
C GLU A 314 -9.25 -35.97 -5.80
N GLN A 315 -8.26 -36.49 -5.08
CA GLN A 315 -8.37 -36.72 -3.63
C GLN A 315 -8.07 -35.42 -2.88
N VAL A 316 -9.13 -34.69 -2.56
CA VAL A 316 -9.08 -33.44 -1.80
C VAL A 316 -8.63 -33.72 -0.38
N GLN A 317 -7.62 -32.98 0.08
CA GLN A 317 -7.06 -33.12 1.43
C GLN A 317 -7.71 -32.15 2.41
N SER A 318 -7.47 -32.34 3.72
CA SER A 318 -7.92 -31.40 4.75
C SER A 318 -7.18 -30.06 4.68
N TYR A 319 -7.83 -29.00 5.20
CA TYR A 319 -7.19 -27.68 5.36
C TYR A 319 -5.86 -27.79 6.11
N GLY A 320 -5.84 -28.53 7.22
CA GLY A 320 -4.61 -28.73 7.99
C GLY A 320 -3.56 -29.60 7.29
N TRP A 321 -3.95 -30.51 6.39
CA TRP A 321 -3.00 -31.25 5.56
C TRP A 321 -2.25 -30.32 4.60
N TYR A 322 -2.95 -29.42 3.91
CA TYR A 322 -2.31 -28.45 3.01
C TYR A 322 -1.35 -27.53 3.78
N LEU A 323 -1.78 -27.01 4.94
CA LEU A 323 -0.91 -26.21 5.80
C LEU A 323 0.33 -26.99 6.28
N ARG A 324 0.17 -28.24 6.77
CA ARG A 324 1.32 -29.09 7.14
C ARG A 324 2.28 -29.27 5.97
N ARG A 325 1.76 -29.50 4.76
CA ARG A 325 2.59 -29.69 3.57
C ARG A 325 3.40 -28.44 3.25
N TYR A 326 2.78 -27.26 3.28
CA TYR A 326 3.48 -25.98 3.10
C TYR A 326 4.55 -25.73 4.16
N ILE A 327 4.24 -25.97 5.44
CA ILE A 327 5.19 -25.78 6.53
C ILE A 327 6.38 -26.73 6.41
N ALA A 328 6.13 -28.02 6.18
CA ALA A 328 7.17 -29.04 6.08
C ALA A 328 8.11 -28.78 4.88
N ASP A 329 7.54 -28.50 3.70
CA ASP A 329 8.31 -28.21 2.49
C ASP A 329 9.15 -26.92 2.64
N ALA A 330 8.58 -25.84 3.18
CA ALA A 330 9.31 -24.60 3.43
C ALA A 330 10.43 -24.76 4.45
N LYS A 331 10.21 -25.52 5.54
CA LYS A 331 11.24 -25.84 6.53
C LYS A 331 12.34 -26.71 5.96
N ALA A 332 12.03 -27.64 5.04
CA ALA A 332 13.04 -28.41 4.32
C ALA A 332 13.92 -27.54 3.38
N ARG A 333 13.46 -26.34 3.01
CA ARG A 333 14.28 -25.29 2.36
C ARG A 333 15.00 -24.36 3.34
N GLY A 334 14.86 -24.55 4.65
CA GLY A 334 15.47 -23.71 5.69
C GLY A 334 14.76 -22.37 5.92
N ALA A 335 13.54 -22.19 5.39
CA ALA A 335 12.75 -20.99 5.64
C ALA A 335 12.05 -21.06 7.01
N ARG A 336 11.94 -19.91 7.70
CA ARG A 336 11.02 -19.76 8.84
C ARG A 336 9.59 -19.68 8.30
N VAL A 337 8.62 -20.23 9.03
CA VAL A 337 7.21 -20.24 8.58
C VAL A 337 6.32 -19.64 9.65
N VAL A 338 5.43 -18.74 9.22
CA VAL A 338 4.42 -18.09 10.04
C VAL A 338 3.05 -18.32 9.40
N VAL A 339 2.16 -19.02 10.10
CA VAL A 339 0.77 -19.18 9.70
C VAL A 339 -0.03 -17.99 10.23
N LEU A 340 -0.83 -17.38 9.36
CA LEU A 340 -1.67 -16.24 9.64
C LEU A 340 -3.13 -16.67 9.49
N SER A 341 -3.97 -16.43 10.50
CA SER A 341 -5.42 -16.60 10.33
C SER A 341 -5.98 -15.57 9.32
N PRO A 342 -7.14 -15.79 8.68
CA PRO A 342 -7.72 -14.83 7.73
C PRO A 342 -8.00 -13.46 8.35
N ILE A 343 -7.93 -12.39 7.56
CA ILE A 343 -8.53 -11.10 7.98
C ILE A 343 -10.06 -11.27 8.12
N PRO A 344 -10.73 -10.57 9.06
CA PRO A 344 -12.18 -10.68 9.23
C PRO A 344 -12.95 -9.95 8.12
N HIS A 345 -14.12 -10.47 7.76
CA HIS A 345 -15.08 -9.80 6.91
C HIS A 345 -15.67 -8.53 7.56
N LYS A 346 -16.15 -7.61 6.71
CA LYS A 346 -16.78 -6.35 7.10
C LYS A 346 -17.96 -6.50 8.07
N ASP A 347 -18.68 -7.61 8.00
CA ASP A 347 -19.88 -7.94 8.78
C ASP A 347 -19.58 -8.72 10.09
N ARG A 348 -18.31 -8.97 10.44
CA ARG A 348 -17.93 -9.95 11.49
C ARG A 348 -17.01 -9.44 12.60
N TRP A 349 -16.76 -8.14 12.68
CA TRP A 349 -15.90 -7.54 13.70
C TRP A 349 -16.66 -6.86 14.86
N GLN A 350 -17.96 -6.62 14.73
CA GLN A 350 -18.73 -5.82 15.70
C GLN A 350 -18.88 -6.55 17.07
N PRO A 351 -19.24 -5.84 18.16
CA PRO A 351 -19.72 -6.48 19.37
C PRO A 351 -20.97 -7.32 19.08
N GLY A 352 -21.10 -8.50 19.70
CA GLY A 352 -22.25 -9.39 19.52
C GLY A 352 -22.24 -10.24 18.24
N THR A 353 -21.39 -9.96 17.25
CA THR A 353 -21.18 -10.90 16.14
C THR A 353 -20.28 -12.05 16.59
N ALA A 354 -20.65 -13.28 16.26
CA ALA A 354 -19.76 -14.43 16.43
C ALA A 354 -18.44 -14.17 15.68
N ARG A 355 -17.32 -14.61 16.28
CA ARG A 355 -15.98 -14.44 15.70
C ARG A 355 -15.96 -14.96 14.27
N ASP A 356 -15.38 -14.18 13.35
CA ASP A 356 -15.13 -14.67 11.99
C ASP A 356 -14.05 -15.74 12.02
N PHE A 357 -14.04 -16.65 11.04
CA PHE A 357 -12.97 -17.63 10.82
C PHE A 357 -12.45 -18.39 12.06
N ASP A 358 -13.20 -18.45 13.17
CA ASP A 358 -12.76 -19.02 14.46
C ASP A 358 -12.19 -20.42 14.31
N THR A 359 -12.89 -21.25 13.52
CA THR A 359 -12.47 -22.60 13.15
C THR A 359 -11.18 -22.64 12.33
N TYR A 360 -11.01 -21.75 11.34
CA TYR A 360 -9.79 -21.68 10.52
C TYR A 360 -8.59 -21.11 11.27
N ALA A 361 -8.82 -20.18 12.20
CA ALA A 361 -7.82 -19.68 13.12
C ALA A 361 -7.33 -20.79 14.06
N ALA A 362 -8.27 -21.52 14.70
CA ALA A 362 -7.94 -22.65 15.58
C ALA A 362 -7.21 -23.78 14.83
N TRP A 363 -7.64 -24.13 13.61
CA TRP A 363 -6.94 -25.12 12.78
C TRP A 363 -5.54 -24.66 12.34
N GLY A 364 -5.41 -23.37 11.98
CA GLY A 364 -4.13 -22.76 11.61
C GLY A 364 -3.15 -22.76 12.78
N GLU A 365 -3.63 -22.41 13.99
CA GLU A 365 -2.85 -22.45 15.22
C GLU A 365 -2.40 -23.88 15.57
N GLN A 366 -3.34 -24.83 15.63
CA GLN A 366 -3.06 -26.22 15.94
C GLN A 366 -2.01 -26.81 14.99
N VAL A 367 -2.12 -26.54 13.69
CA VAL A 367 -1.18 -27.03 12.68
C VAL A 367 0.17 -26.34 12.77
N ALA A 368 0.21 -25.03 13.02
CA ALA A 368 1.45 -24.29 13.22
C ALA A 368 2.21 -24.84 14.44
N GLN A 369 1.55 -24.92 15.60
CA GLN A 369 2.12 -25.46 16.85
C GLN A 369 2.64 -26.89 16.66
N ALA A 370 1.80 -27.80 16.13
CA ALA A 370 2.18 -29.20 15.91
C ALA A 370 3.33 -29.37 14.88
N SER A 371 3.49 -28.42 13.97
CA SER A 371 4.58 -28.40 12.98
C SER A 371 5.78 -27.55 13.42
N GLY A 372 5.74 -26.94 14.62
CA GLY A 372 6.74 -26.02 15.15
C GLY A 372 6.94 -24.73 14.35
N ALA A 373 5.91 -24.27 13.64
CA ALA A 373 5.87 -22.96 12.97
C ALA A 373 5.27 -21.90 13.92
N ASP A 374 5.51 -20.62 13.63
CA ASP A 374 4.82 -19.54 14.35
C ASP A 374 3.37 -19.44 13.90
N PHE A 375 2.49 -18.95 14.78
CA PHE A 375 1.13 -18.58 14.47
C PHE A 375 0.88 -17.10 14.83
N VAL A 376 0.09 -16.41 14.01
CA VAL A 376 -0.45 -15.09 14.32
C VAL A 376 -1.95 -15.08 14.05
N ASP A 377 -2.71 -14.74 15.08
CA ASP A 377 -4.15 -14.57 15.00
C ASP A 377 -4.53 -13.18 14.42
N LEU A 378 -4.37 -13.01 13.11
CA LEU A 378 -4.80 -11.79 12.43
C LEU A 378 -6.31 -11.59 12.50
N THR A 379 -7.11 -12.65 12.52
CA THR A 379 -8.56 -12.56 12.64
C THR A 379 -8.96 -11.81 13.91
N LEU A 380 -8.44 -12.23 15.07
CA LEU A 380 -8.69 -11.56 16.34
C LEU A 380 -8.08 -10.16 16.35
N ARG A 381 -6.80 -10.05 15.96
CA ARG A 381 -6.06 -8.77 15.99
C ARG A 381 -6.71 -7.68 15.14
N ILE A 382 -7.14 -7.99 13.93
CA ILE A 382 -7.79 -7.04 13.03
C ILE A 382 -9.23 -6.77 13.49
N THR A 383 -9.92 -7.77 14.07
CA THR A 383 -11.24 -7.54 14.71
C THR A 383 -11.14 -6.51 15.84
N GLU A 384 -10.14 -6.63 16.72
CA GLU A 384 -9.87 -5.66 17.79
C GLU A 384 -9.49 -4.28 17.23
N ALA A 385 -8.65 -4.24 16.19
CA ALA A 385 -8.27 -2.99 15.53
C ALA A 385 -9.46 -2.29 14.84
N TYR A 386 -10.35 -3.04 14.18
CA TYR A 386 -11.61 -2.54 13.62
C TYR A 386 -12.56 -2.04 14.72
N ARG A 387 -12.68 -2.75 15.86
CA ARG A 387 -13.43 -2.27 17.03
C ARG A 387 -12.88 -0.96 17.59
N ALA A 388 -11.56 -0.78 17.59
CA ALA A 388 -10.92 0.43 18.10
C ALA A 388 -11.15 1.67 17.21
N VAL A 389 -11.27 1.51 15.88
CA VAL A 389 -11.57 2.64 14.97
C VAL A 389 -13.06 2.88 14.76
N GLY A 390 -13.92 1.87 14.96
CA GLY A 390 -15.38 2.01 14.88
C GLY A 390 -15.94 1.94 13.45
N SER A 391 -17.27 1.89 13.35
CA SER A 391 -17.98 1.52 12.11
C SER A 391 -17.70 2.47 10.95
N ALA A 392 -17.73 3.79 11.19
CA ALA A 392 -17.52 4.79 10.13
C ALA A 392 -16.18 4.59 9.38
N HIS A 393 -15.10 4.26 10.11
CA HIS A 393 -13.79 3.98 9.52
C HIS A 393 -13.76 2.63 8.82
N VAL A 394 -14.30 1.58 9.45
CA VAL A 394 -14.31 0.23 8.85
C VAL A 394 -15.19 0.18 7.60
N ASP A 395 -16.30 0.92 7.57
CA ASP A 395 -17.16 1.04 6.39
C ASP A 395 -16.41 1.59 5.18
N ALA A 396 -15.52 2.57 5.41
CA ALA A 396 -14.65 3.20 4.42
C ALA A 396 -13.38 2.40 4.08
N PHE A 397 -13.15 1.22 4.69
CA PHE A 397 -11.98 0.38 4.42
C PHE A 397 -12.23 -0.72 3.37
N PHE A 398 -13.47 -0.93 2.94
CA PHE A 398 -13.82 -1.98 1.95
C PHE A 398 -14.07 -1.40 0.55
N ALA A 399 -13.73 -2.19 -0.47
CA ALA A 399 -14.02 -1.96 -1.88
C ALA A 399 -15.31 -2.68 -2.34
N ASP A 400 -15.77 -3.66 -1.56
CA ASP A 400 -17.05 -4.35 -1.77
C ASP A 400 -17.89 -4.40 -0.48
N ALA A 401 -19.03 -5.09 -0.54
CA ALA A 401 -19.96 -5.16 0.57
C ALA A 401 -19.45 -5.98 1.78
N ARG A 402 -18.37 -6.77 1.67
CA ARG A 402 -18.10 -7.83 2.67
C ARG A 402 -16.65 -8.26 2.87
N THR A 403 -15.86 -8.45 1.82
CA THR A 403 -14.61 -9.22 1.88
C THR A 403 -13.38 -8.42 1.47
N HIS A 404 -13.46 -7.66 0.37
CA HIS A 404 -12.26 -7.07 -0.22
C HIS A 404 -12.03 -5.68 0.34
N THR A 405 -10.86 -5.48 0.96
CA THR A 405 -10.44 -4.13 1.40
C THR A 405 -10.08 -3.26 0.22
N ASN A 406 -10.33 -1.96 0.33
CA ASN A 406 -9.75 -0.97 -0.57
C ASN A 406 -8.33 -0.61 -0.10
N ASP A 407 -7.68 0.33 -0.78
CA ASP A 407 -6.30 0.72 -0.47
C ASP A 407 -6.08 1.13 1.00
N ALA A 408 -7.01 1.88 1.60
CA ALA A 408 -6.89 2.31 2.99
C ALA A 408 -7.03 1.12 3.97
N GLY A 409 -7.99 0.22 3.72
CA GLY A 409 -8.14 -1.01 4.49
C GLY A 409 -6.95 -1.96 4.34
N ALA A 410 -6.36 -2.05 3.14
CA ALA A 410 -5.17 -2.86 2.89
C ALA A 410 -3.95 -2.32 3.66
N ILE A 411 -3.75 -1.00 3.71
CA ILE A 411 -2.68 -0.36 4.52
C ILE A 411 -2.95 -0.56 6.02
N PHE A 412 -4.19 -0.40 6.48
CA PHE A 412 -4.57 -0.65 7.87
C PHE A 412 -4.24 -2.09 8.30
N ASN A 413 -4.65 -3.08 7.49
CA ASN A 413 -4.38 -4.49 7.76
C ASN A 413 -2.90 -4.82 7.67
N ALA A 414 -2.17 -4.29 6.68
CA ALA A 414 -0.71 -4.43 6.60
C ALA A 414 0.01 -3.88 7.83
N THR A 415 -0.49 -2.77 8.39
CA THR A 415 0.02 -2.21 9.66
C THR A 415 -0.18 -3.19 10.81
N GLN A 416 -1.36 -3.82 10.91
CA GLN A 416 -1.62 -4.84 11.93
C GLN A 416 -0.75 -6.09 11.75
N VAL A 417 -0.48 -6.51 10.50
CA VAL A 417 0.46 -7.60 10.20
C VAL A 417 1.86 -7.24 10.70
N VAL A 418 2.41 -6.07 10.36
CA VAL A 418 3.76 -5.64 10.79
C VAL A 418 3.87 -5.57 12.31
N GLU A 419 2.87 -5.04 13.00
CA GLU A 419 2.85 -4.99 14.47
C GLU A 419 2.77 -6.38 15.14
N ALA A 420 2.21 -7.38 14.46
CA ALA A 420 2.28 -8.76 14.91
C ALA A 420 3.64 -9.41 14.60
N LEU A 421 4.19 -9.18 13.41
CA LEU A 421 5.50 -9.70 13.01
C LEU A 421 6.65 -9.21 13.90
N LYS A 422 6.56 -7.97 14.42
CA LYS A 422 7.46 -7.43 15.47
C LYS A 422 7.50 -8.26 16.75
N ARG A 423 6.41 -8.97 17.08
CA ARG A 423 6.23 -9.73 18.32
C ARG A 423 6.61 -11.21 18.20
N LEU A 424 7.02 -11.67 17.01
CA LEU A 424 7.45 -13.05 16.81
C LEU A 424 8.66 -13.41 17.69
N PRO A 425 8.75 -14.65 18.22
CA PRO A 425 9.89 -15.10 19.02
C PRO A 425 11.23 -14.89 18.32
N GLY A 426 12.15 -14.18 18.98
CA GLY A 426 13.46 -13.81 18.43
C GLY A 426 13.45 -12.62 17.44
N GLN A 427 12.29 -11.98 17.22
CA GLN A 427 12.11 -10.76 16.42
C GLN A 427 12.84 -10.77 15.06
N PRO A 428 12.73 -11.85 14.25
CA PRO A 428 13.61 -12.12 13.10
C PRO A 428 13.58 -11.03 12.03
N LEU A 429 12.48 -10.29 11.96
CA LEU A 429 12.23 -9.24 10.97
C LEU A 429 12.58 -7.82 11.46
N GLN A 430 12.81 -7.62 12.75
CA GLN A 430 13.00 -6.29 13.37
C GLN A 430 14.15 -5.51 12.72
N ARG A 431 15.26 -6.19 12.41
CA ARG A 431 16.44 -5.57 11.76
C ARG A 431 16.21 -5.09 10.33
N PHE A 432 15.11 -5.51 9.68
CA PHE A 432 14.76 -5.15 8.31
C PHE A 432 13.63 -4.13 8.22
N LEU A 433 12.99 -3.78 9.33
CA LEU A 433 11.98 -2.72 9.34
C LEU A 433 12.65 -1.38 9.07
N ARG A 434 11.95 -0.49 8.35
CA ARG A 434 12.36 0.91 8.28
C ARG A 434 12.26 1.51 9.69
N PRO A 435 13.11 2.49 10.04
CA PRO A 435 12.87 3.32 11.20
C PRO A 435 11.45 3.90 11.12
N ALA A 436 10.75 3.95 12.25
CA ALA A 436 9.62 4.87 12.35
C ALA A 436 10.16 6.28 12.03
N ALA A 437 9.47 7.02 11.17
CA ALA A 437 9.80 8.43 11.00
C ALA A 437 9.61 9.11 12.37
N PRO A 438 10.58 9.95 12.81
CA PRO A 438 10.50 10.64 14.09
C PRO A 438 9.33 11.62 14.15
#